data_AF-A0A7W9CAM5-F1
#
_entry.id   AF-A0A7W9CAM5-F1
#
_cell.length_a   1.000
_cell.length_b   1.000
_cell.length_c   1.000
_cell.angle_alpha   90.00
_cell.angle_beta   90.00
_cell.angle_gamma   90.00
#
_symmetry.space_group_name_H-M   'P 1'
#
loop_
_entity.id
_entity.type
_entity.pdbx_description
1 polymer ?
#
loop_
_entity_poly.entity_id
_entity_poly.type
_entity_poly.pdbx_seq_one_letter_code
_entity_poly.pdbx_strand_id
1 'polypeptide(L)'
;MSVYTVDTDAVLAANGAARATMERLRSESQALRAQLTQLQSSWTGAASAAFQGCSDQWAAAQMHVEQVLDSIGNALGAAAHQYADADRYSAGLFR
;
A
#
# COMPACT_ATOMS: atom_id res chain seq x y z
N MET A 1 -34.93 -4.78 -15.30
CA MET A 1 -33.95 -5.53 -14.48
C MET A 1 -32.59 -4.92 -14.75
N SER A 2 -32.17 -3.98 -13.91
CA SER A 2 -30.88 -3.31 -14.02
C SER A 2 -29.80 -4.29 -13.61
N VAL A 3 -29.01 -4.75 -14.58
CA VAL A 3 -27.92 -5.67 -14.36
C VAL A 3 -26.86 -4.96 -13.50
N TYR A 4 -26.50 -5.55 -12.37
CA TYR A 4 -25.47 -5.09 -11.43
C TYR A 4 -24.04 -5.15 -12.00
N THR A 5 -23.87 -5.39 -13.30
CA THR A 5 -22.58 -5.66 -13.96
C THR A 5 -21.70 -4.42 -14.16
N VAL A 6 -22.24 -3.21 -14.04
CA VAL A 6 -21.52 -1.98 -14.42
C VAL A 6 -20.52 -1.49 -13.36
N ASP A 7 -20.59 -1.97 -12.11
CA ASP A 7 -19.68 -1.48 -11.05
C ASP A 7 -18.47 -2.40 -10.78
N THR A 8 -18.53 -3.68 -11.17
CA THR A 8 -17.46 -4.65 -10.85
C THR A 8 -16.15 -4.34 -11.56
N ASP A 9 -16.20 -3.93 -12.84
CA ASP A 9 -15.01 -3.58 -13.63
C ASP A 9 -14.33 -2.31 -13.08
N ALA A 10 -15.14 -1.32 -12.68
CA ALA A 10 -14.67 -0.09 -12.05
C ALA A 10 -13.99 -0.38 -10.68
N VAL A 11 -14.56 -1.28 -9.88
CA VAL A 11 -13.97 -1.72 -8.60
C VAL A 11 -12.66 -2.47 -8.83
N LEU A 12 -12.58 -3.35 -9.83
CA LEU A 12 -11.34 -4.06 -10.17
C LEU A 12 -10.24 -3.11 -10.65
N ALA A 13 -10.59 -2.15 -11.50
CA ALA A 13 -9.66 -1.12 -11.96
C ALA A 13 -9.17 -0.24 -10.80
N ALA A 14 -10.08 0.18 -9.91
CA ALA A 14 -9.73 0.95 -8.70
C ALA A 14 -8.81 0.15 -7.75
N ASN A 15 -9.06 -1.15 -7.59
CA ASN A 15 -8.21 -2.05 -6.81
C ASN A 15 -6.79 -2.11 -7.39
N GLY A 16 -6.67 -2.32 -8.71
CA GLY A 16 -5.38 -2.32 -9.40
C GLY A 16 -4.62 -1.00 -9.25
N ALA A 17 -5.31 0.13 -9.43
CA ALA A 17 -4.72 1.46 -9.25
C ALA A 17 -4.26 1.72 -7.80
N ALA A 18 -5.04 1.27 -6.82
CA ALA A 18 -4.68 1.36 -5.40
C ALA A 18 -3.42 0.52 -5.12
N ARG A 19 -3.36 -0.72 -5.61
CA ARG A 19 -2.17 -1.59 -5.45
C ARG A 19 -0.91 -0.99 -6.08
N ALA A 20 -1.00 -0.43 -7.28
CA ALA A 20 0.11 0.26 -7.91
C ALA A 20 0.60 1.47 -7.10
N THR A 21 -0.34 2.23 -6.53
CA THR A 21 -0.02 3.37 -5.65
C THR A 21 0.68 2.91 -4.37
N MET A 22 0.19 1.83 -3.75
CA MET A 22 0.81 1.25 -2.55
C MET A 22 2.26 0.81 -2.82
N GLU A 23 2.52 0.16 -3.95
CA GLU A 23 3.88 -0.26 -4.33
C GLU A 23 4.81 0.94 -4.53
N ARG A 24 4.31 2.01 -5.17
CA ARG A 24 5.09 3.25 -5.32
C ARG A 24 5.43 3.88 -3.97
N LEU A 25 4.48 3.90 -3.03
CA LEU A 25 4.73 4.39 -1.67
C LEU A 25 5.78 3.56 -0.93
N ARG A 26 5.77 2.23 -1.07
CA ARG A 26 6.83 1.36 -0.50
C ARG A 26 8.20 1.71 -1.08
N SER A 27 8.29 1.85 -2.40
CA SER A 27 9.52 2.22 -3.09
C SER A 27 10.05 3.59 -2.63
N GLU A 28 9.19 4.61 -2.59
CA GLU A 28 9.55 5.95 -2.11
C GLU A 28 10.01 5.94 -0.64
N SER A 29 9.35 5.16 0.21
CA SER A 29 9.75 5.00 1.62
C SER A 29 11.12 4.35 1.76
N GLN A 30 11.42 3.32 0.96
CA GLN A 30 12.74 2.67 0.96
C GLN A 30 13.82 3.62 0.43
N ALA A 31 13.51 4.38 -0.62
CA ALA A 31 14.41 5.39 -1.17
C ALA A 31 14.77 6.47 -0.15
N LEU A 32 13.78 6.99 0.59
CA LEU A 32 14.03 7.97 1.65
C LEU A 32 14.91 7.39 2.76
N ARG A 33 14.71 6.14 3.18
CA ARG A 33 15.58 5.50 4.17
C ARG A 33 17.02 5.36 3.71
N ALA A 34 17.23 5.00 2.45
CA ALA A 34 18.57 4.93 1.87
C ALA A 34 19.26 6.30 1.87
N GLN A 35 18.53 7.36 1.48
CA GLN A 35 19.03 8.74 1.51
C GLN A 35 19.39 9.20 2.94
N LEU A 36 18.55 8.90 3.93
CA LEU A 36 18.83 9.21 5.33
C LEU A 36 20.05 8.46 5.85
N THR A 37 20.21 7.18 5.50
CA THR A 37 21.38 6.38 5.88
C THR A 37 22.67 6.93 5.27
N GLN A 38 22.61 7.35 4.00
CA GLN A 38 23.75 7.99 3.34
C GLN A 38 24.08 9.34 3.99
N LEU A 39 23.08 10.15 4.30
CA LEU A 39 23.28 11.45 4.95
C LEU A 39 23.85 11.28 6.37
N GLN A 40 23.45 10.25 7.10
CA GLN A 40 24.03 9.92 8.40
C GLN A 40 25.56 9.69 8.32
N SER A 41 26.05 9.04 7.27
CA SER A 41 27.49 8.81 7.09
C SER A 41 28.30 10.09 6.85
N SER A 42 27.66 11.18 6.41
CA SER A 42 28.33 12.47 6.15
C SER A 42 28.26 13.43 7.34
N TRP A 43 27.39 13.19 8.32
CA TRP A 43 27.23 14.06 9.50
C TRP A 43 28.16 13.61 10.63
N THR A 44 29.18 14.42 10.92
CA THR A 44 30.13 14.19 12.01
C THR A 44 29.89 15.16 13.18
N GLY A 45 30.34 14.79 14.38
CA GLY A 45 30.20 15.62 15.59
C GLY A 45 28.80 15.64 16.20
N ALA A 46 28.48 16.65 17.01
CA ALA A 46 27.23 16.72 17.78
C ALA A 46 25.95 16.71 16.92
N ALA A 47 26.03 17.15 15.67
CA ALA A 47 24.91 17.10 14.73
C ALA A 47 24.50 15.66 14.35
N SER A 48 25.43 14.71 14.46
CA SER A 48 25.19 13.29 14.17
C SER A 48 24.16 12.67 15.12
N ALA A 49 24.18 13.05 16.40
CA ALA A 49 23.22 12.55 17.39
C ALA A 49 21.79 13.04 17.12
N ALA A 50 21.63 14.31 16.74
CA ALA A 50 20.33 14.85 16.34
C ALA A 50 19.79 14.16 15.07
N PHE A 51 20.69 13.90 14.11
CA PHE A 51 20.34 13.21 12.87
C PHE A 51 19.96 11.73 13.10
N GLN A 52 20.65 11.04 14.01
CA GLN A 52 20.29 9.68 14.43
C GLN A 52 18.85 9.61 14.95
N GLY A 53 18.45 10.55 15.81
CA GLY A 53 17.08 10.61 16.32
C GLY A 53 16.03 10.85 15.21
N CYS A 54 16.37 11.61 14.17
CA CYS A 54 15.51 11.77 12.98
C CYS A 54 15.41 10.47 12.18
N SER A 55 16.54 9.77 11.97
CA SER A 55 16.60 8.48 11.28
C SER A 55 15.78 7.40 12.00
N ASP A 56 15.86 7.35 13.33
CA ASP A 56 15.10 6.40 14.15
C ASP A 56 13.59 6.68 14.09
N GLN A 57 13.18 7.95 14.15
CA GLN A 57 11.79 8.36 13.95
C GLN A 57 11.27 7.96 12.57
N TRP A 58 12.09 8.14 11.52
CA TRP A 58 11.73 7.69 10.18
C TRP A 58 11.60 6.17 10.09
N ALA A 59 12.50 5.41 10.72
CA ALA A 59 12.40 3.95 10.73
C ALA A 59 11.10 3.46 11.39
N ALA A 60 10.68 4.11 12.49
CA ALA A 60 9.38 3.85 13.11
C ALA A 60 8.20 4.20 12.19
N ALA A 61 8.26 5.36 11.53
CA ALA A 61 7.24 5.78 10.56
C ALA A 61 7.14 4.81 9.37
N GLN A 62 8.27 4.33 8.83
CA GLN A 62 8.29 3.34 7.75
C GLN A 62 7.55 2.06 8.15
N MET A 63 7.83 1.51 9.34
CA MET A 63 7.15 0.30 9.82
C MET A 63 5.63 0.51 9.89
N HIS A 64 5.19 1.70 10.36
CA HIS A 64 3.78 2.03 10.41
C HIS A 64 3.15 2.14 9.01
N VAL A 65 3.85 2.78 8.06
CA VAL A 65 3.41 2.86 6.65
C VAL A 65 3.25 1.45 6.07
N GLU A 66 4.24 0.57 6.25
CA GLU A 66 4.17 -0.81 5.77
C GLU A 66 2.96 -1.57 6.36
N GLN A 67 2.71 -1.44 7.66
CA GLN A 67 1.54 -2.04 8.32
C GLN A 67 0.21 -1.53 7.73
N VAL A 68 0.10 -0.23 7.50
CA VAL A 68 -1.10 0.38 6.92
C VAL A 68 -1.30 -0.12 5.48
N LEU A 69 -0.25 -0.15 4.67
CA LEU A 69 -0.30 -0.63 3.28
C LEU A 69 -0.69 -2.12 3.22
N ASP A 70 -0.15 -2.96 4.10
CA ASP A 70 -0.52 -4.37 4.16
C ASP A 70 -1.98 -4.55 4.60
N SER A 71 -2.47 -3.76 5.56
CA SER A 71 -3.89 -3.76 5.96
C SER A 71 -4.82 -3.38 4.81
N ILE A 72 -4.46 -2.34 4.04
CA ILE A 72 -5.23 -1.92 2.87
C ILE A 72 -5.19 -3.01 1.79
N GLY A 73 -4.01 -3.58 1.53
CA GLY A 73 -3.85 -4.69 0.58
C GLY A 73 -4.71 -5.90 0.90
N ASN A 74 -4.79 -6.27 2.17
CA ASN A 74 -5.65 -7.35 2.64
C ASN A 74 -7.15 -7.04 2.46
N ALA A 75 -7.59 -5.83 2.83
CA ALA A 75 -8.97 -5.41 2.65
C ALA A 75 -9.38 -5.37 1.17
N LEU A 76 -8.50 -4.85 0.31
CA LEU A 76 -8.70 -4.84 -1.15
C LEU A 76 -8.72 -6.25 -1.74
N GLY A 77 -7.89 -7.17 -1.25
CA GLY A 77 -7.92 -8.57 -1.66
C GLY A 77 -9.23 -9.26 -1.28
N ALA A 78 -9.68 -9.07 -0.04
CA ALA A 78 -10.95 -9.62 0.45
C ALA A 78 -12.15 -9.10 -0.37
N ALA A 79 -12.18 -7.79 -0.66
CA ALA A 79 -13.22 -7.20 -1.51
C ALA A 79 -13.23 -7.83 -2.90
N ALA A 80 -12.07 -7.95 -3.56
CA ALA A 80 -11.97 -8.54 -4.89
C ALA A 80 -12.47 -10.00 -4.93
N HIS A 81 -12.15 -10.80 -3.91
CA HIS A 81 -12.66 -12.18 -3.78
C HIS A 81 -14.19 -12.23 -3.65
N GLN A 82 -14.76 -11.39 -2.78
CA GLN A 82 -16.21 -11.35 -2.56
C GLN A 82 -16.97 -10.96 -3.84
N TYR A 83 -16.45 -10.01 -4.62
CA TYR A 83 -17.04 -9.63 -5.90
C TYR A 83 -16.98 -10.76 -6.93
N ALA A 84 -15.84 -11.47 -7.03
CA ALA A 84 -15.70 -12.58 -7.96
C ALA A 84 -16.67 -13.74 -7.65
N ASP A 85 -16.90 -14.02 -6.36
CA ASP A 85 -17.82 -15.08 -5.94
C ASP A 85 -19.29 -14.69 -6.16
N ALA A 86 -19.66 -13.43 -5.92
CA ALA A 86 -20.99 -12.91 -6.19
C ALA A 86 -21.34 -12.96 -7.70
N ASP A 87 -20.38 -12.67 -8.56
CA ASP A 87 -20.54 -12.72 -10.02
C ASP A 87 -20.75 -14.17 -10.51
N ARG A 88 -19.92 -15.12 -10.03
CA ARG A 88 -20.08 -16.56 -10.33
C ARG A 88 -21.42 -17.11 -9.87
N TYR A 89 -21.87 -16.73 -8.67
CA TYR A 89 -23.17 -17.14 -8.14
C TYR A 89 -24.31 -16.64 -9.04
N SER A 90 -24.25 -15.36 -9.42
CA SER A 90 -25.25 -14.74 -10.32
C SER A 90 -25.27 -15.42 -11.68
N ALA A 91 -24.10 -15.69 -12.29
CA ALA A 91 -24.01 -16.43 -13.55
C ALA A 91 -24.60 -17.86 -13.45
N GLY A 92 -24.44 -18.51 -12.30
CA GLY A 92 -25.02 -19.82 -12.01
C GLY A 92 -26.54 -19.84 -11.81
N LEU A 93 -27.19 -18.69 -11.57
CA LEU A 93 -28.65 -18.59 -11.46
C LEU A 93 -29.37 -18.52 -12.82
N PHE A 94 -28.65 -18.15 -13.88
CA PHE A 94 -29.19 -18.01 -15.24
C PHE A 94 -28.93 -19.23 -16.14
N ARG A 95 -28.57 -20.39 -15.56
CA ARG A 95 -28.35 -21.66 -16.29
C ARG A 95 -29.53 -22.62 -16.15
#